data_AF-A0A382G9B3-F1
#
_entry.id   AF-A0A382G9B3-F1
#
_cell.length_a   1.000
_cell.length_b   1.000
_cell.length_c   1.000
_cell.angle_alpha   90.00
_cell.angle_beta   90.00
_cell.angle_gamma   90.00
#
_symmetry.space_group_name_H-M   'P 1'
#
loop_
_entity.id
_entity.type
_entity.pdbx_description
1 polymer ?
#
loop_
_entity_poly.entity_id
_entity_poly.type
_entity_poly.pdbx_seq_one_letter_code
_entity_poly.pdbx_strand_id
1 'polypeptide(L)' 'QLKAKPIYKRFDGWLKNTKGIKKWKDLPNNAKKYINFIKNYCSVKISSISTSPIREDTILLENPFK' A
#
# COMPACT_ATOMS: atom_id res chain seq x y z
N GLN A 1 22.57 17.56 -14.09
CA GLN A 1 21.45 17.00 -13.30
C GLN A 1 20.16 17.68 -13.74
N LEU A 2 19.15 16.91 -14.17
CA LEU A 2 17.85 17.46 -14.60
C LEU A 2 17.10 18.06 -13.39
N LYS A 3 16.70 19.34 -13.49
CA LYS A 3 15.91 20.04 -12.47
C LYS A 3 14.41 19.69 -12.59
N ALA A 4 14.06 18.42 -12.40
CA ALA A 4 12.66 18.01 -12.38
C ALA A 4 11.96 18.54 -11.11
N LYS A 5 10.79 19.16 -11.27
CA LYS A 5 9.94 19.59 -10.16
C LYS A 5 8.79 18.59 -9.97
N PRO A 6 8.67 17.93 -8.80
CA PRO A 6 7.59 16.99 -8.56
C PRO A 6 6.24 17.70 -8.42
N ILE A 7 5.19 17.08 -8.98
CA ILE A 7 3.81 17.50 -8.79
C ILE A 7 3.17 16.52 -7.81
N TYR A 8 2.93 16.98 -6.59
CA TYR A 8 2.42 16.12 -5.52
C TYR A 8 0.89 16.05 -5.52
N LYS A 9 0.38 14.86 -5.15
CA LYS A 9 -1.01 14.66 -4.77
C LYS A 9 -1.07 14.32 -3.28
N ARG A 10 -2.00 14.96 -2.57
CA ARG A 10 -2.18 14.78 -1.13
C ARG A 10 -3.30 13.79 -0.83
N PHE A 11 -3.12 13.04 0.25
CA PHE A 11 -4.08 12.06 0.76
C PHE A 11 -4.16 12.20 2.28
N ASP A 12 -5.32 11.87 2.84
CA ASP A 12 -5.49 11.83 4.28
C ASP A 12 -4.67 10.69 4.89
N GLY A 13 -3.95 10.99 5.97
CA GLY A 13 -3.29 9.97 6.78
C GLY A 13 -4.28 9.08 7.53
N TRP A 14 -3.78 8.07 8.26
CA TRP A 14 -4.64 7.12 8.98
C TRP A 14 -4.53 7.10 10.50
N LEU A 15 -3.62 7.83 11.16
CA LEU A 15 -3.44 7.92 12.64
C LEU A 15 -3.58 6.60 13.44
N LYS A 16 -3.41 5.46 12.78
CA LYS A 16 -3.63 4.11 13.32
C LYS A 16 -2.45 3.25 12.93
N ASN A 17 -2.01 2.41 13.86
CA ASN A 17 -0.91 1.50 13.62
C ASN A 17 -1.31 0.46 12.56
N THR A 18 -0.45 0.30 11.55
CA THR A 18 -0.60 -0.71 10.50
C THR A 18 0.36 -1.89 10.68
N LYS A 19 1.25 -1.82 11.66
CA LYS A 19 2.27 -2.85 11.92
C LYS A 19 1.61 -4.17 12.30
N GLY A 20 1.98 -5.24 11.60
CA GLY A 20 1.51 -6.60 11.88
C GLY A 20 0.13 -6.94 11.32
N ILE A 21 -0.45 -6.08 10.48
CA ILE A 21 -1.74 -6.37 9.84
C ILE A 21 -1.53 -7.42 8.75
N LYS A 22 -2.24 -8.54 8.87
CA LYS A 22 -2.14 -9.67 7.92
C LYS A 22 -3.32 -9.76 6.95
N LYS A 23 -4.38 -8.99 7.17
CA LYS A 23 -5.59 -9.01 6.33
C LYS A 23 -5.91 -7.63 5.81
N TRP A 24 -6.25 -7.55 4.53
CA TRP A 24 -6.65 -6.31 3.86
C TRP A 24 -7.76 -5.56 4.61
N LYS A 25 -8.77 -6.29 5.11
CA LYS A 25 -9.91 -5.71 5.82
C LYS A 25 -9.54 -4.94 7.09
N ASP A 26 -8.44 -5.30 7.74
CA ASP A 26 -8.02 -4.71 9.00
C ASP A 26 -7.23 -3.40 8.79
N LEU A 27 -6.83 -3.10 7.54
CA LEU A 27 -6.20 -1.83 7.20
C LEU A 27 -7.16 -0.64 7.40
N PRO A 28 -6.64 0.51 7.85
CA PRO A 28 -7.41 1.76 7.89
C PRO A 28 -7.99 2.12 6.51
N ASN A 29 -9.18 2.71 6.49
CA ASN A 29 -9.84 3.07 5.23
C ASN A 29 -9.00 4.04 4.38
N ASN A 30 -8.29 4.99 5.00
CA ASN A 30 -7.42 5.90 4.27
C ASN A 30 -6.18 5.20 3.69
N ALA A 31 -5.64 4.20 4.39
CA ALA A 31 -4.56 3.36 3.84
C ALA A 31 -5.03 2.58 2.61
N LYS A 32 -6.21 1.96 2.69
CA LYS A 32 -6.82 1.26 1.54
C LYS A 32 -7.04 2.19 0.35
N LYS A 33 -7.53 3.42 0.58
CA LYS A 33 -7.70 4.45 -0.47
C LYS A 33 -6.37 4.80 -1.14
N TYR A 34 -5.32 5.00 -0.34
CA TYR A 34 -3.98 5.31 -0.86
C TYR A 34 -3.42 4.16 -1.71
N ILE A 35 -3.53 2.92 -1.23
CA ILE A 35 -3.07 1.73 -1.96
C ILE A 35 -3.86 1.56 -3.27
N ASN A 36 -5.18 1.76 -3.24
CA ASN A 36 -6.01 1.70 -4.44
C ASN A 36 -5.68 2.82 -5.44
N PHE A 37 -5.30 4.00 -4.96
CA PHE A 37 -4.81 5.07 -5.83
C PHE A 37 -3.53 4.65 -6.55
N ILE A 38 -2.54 4.07 -5.85
CA ILE A 38 -1.29 3.60 -6.48
C ILE A 38 -1.60 2.54 -7.54
N LYS A 39 -2.45 1.56 -7.20
CA LYS A 39 -2.90 0.51 -8.14
C LYS A 39 -3.42 1.11 -9.44
N ASN A 40 -4.34 2.07 -9.34
CA ASN A 40 -4.99 2.68 -10.50
C ASN A 40 -4.08 3.67 -11.23
N TYR A 41 -3.26 4.43 -10.50
CA TYR A 41 -2.36 5.44 -11.07
C TYR A 41 -1.23 4.80 -11.88
N CYS A 42 -0.67 3.70 -11.37
CA CYS A 42 0.36 2.95 -12.06
C CYS A 42 -0.22 1.92 -13.04
N SER A 43 -1.55 1.71 -13.06
CA SER A 43 -2.22 0.66 -13.85
C SER A 43 -1.62 -0.73 -13.63
N VAL A 44 -1.24 -1.05 -12.39
CA VAL A 44 -0.65 -2.35 -12.02
C VAL A 44 -1.50 -3.06 -10.98
N LYS A 45 -1.33 -4.38 -10.86
CA LYS A 45 -1.87 -5.14 -9.74
C LYS A 45 -0.93 -5.05 -8.54
N ILE A 46 -1.50 -5.10 -7.34
CA ILE A 46 -0.74 -5.16 -6.08
C ILE A 46 -0.87 -6.57 -5.54
N SER A 47 0.21 -7.34 -5.60
CA SER A 47 0.22 -8.75 -5.19
C SER A 47 0.40 -8.91 -3.68
N SER A 48 1.26 -8.10 -3.06
CA SER A 48 1.53 -8.19 -1.62
C SER A 48 1.80 -6.83 -0.97
N ILE A 49 1.60 -6.77 0.34
CA ILE A 49 1.85 -5.58 1.18
C ILE A 49 2.54 -6.05 2.46
N SER A 50 3.80 -5.69 2.64
CA SER A 50 4.52 -5.91 3.90
C SER A 50 4.16 -4.82 4.90
N THR A 51 3.74 -5.22 6.10
CA THR A 51 3.33 -4.30 7.16
C THR A 51 4.33 -4.24 8.31
N SER A 52 5.32 -5.12 8.34
CA SER A 52 6.39 -5.14 9.32
C SER A 52 7.62 -5.92 8.79
N PRO A 53 8.77 -5.87 9.48
CA PRO A 53 9.96 -6.67 9.13
C PRO A 53 9.74 -8.19 9.27
N ILE A 54 8.69 -8.62 9.95
CA ILE A 54 8.39 -10.04 10.19
C ILE A 54 7.79 -10.64 8.91
N ARG A 55 8.26 -11.83 8.51
CA ARG A 55 7.86 -12.48 7.25
C ARG A 55 6.35 -12.71 7.17
N GLU A 56 5.76 -13.14 8.29
CA GLU A 56 4.33 -13.45 8.39
C GLU A 56 3.45 -12.19 8.42
N ASP A 57 4.02 -11.00 8.59
CA ASP A 57 3.30 -9.72 8.65
C ASP A 57 3.12 -9.12 7.23
N THR A 58 2.76 -9.99 6.30
CA THR A 58 2.56 -9.67 4.89
C THR A 58 1.13 -10.02 4.48
N ILE A 59 0.43 -9.07 3.87
CA ILE A 59 -0.87 -9.28 3.26
C ILE A 59 -0.63 -9.76 1.83
N LEU A 60 -1.03 -11.00 1.51
CA LEU A 60 -0.98 -11.53 0.14
C LEU A 60 -2.38 -11.39 -0.51
N LEU A 61 -2.48 -10.54 -1.53
CA LEU A 61 -3.72 -10.29 -2.28
C LEU A 61 -3.82 -11.20 -3.51
N GLU A 62 -2.70 -11.42 -4.19
CA GLU A 62 -2.58 -12.29 -5.36
C GLU A 62 -1.25 -13.04 -5.24
N ASN A 63 -1.28 -14.36 -5.44
CA ASN A 63 -0.05 -15.15 -5.41
C ASN A 63 0.69 -14.97 -6.74
N PRO A 64 1.91 -14.41 -6.75
CA PRO A 64 2.65 -14.16 -7.98
C PRO A 64 3.19 -15.45 -8.66
N PHE A 65 3.12 -16.59 -7.99
CA PHE A 65 3.61 -17.89 -8.48
C PHE A 65 2.48 -18.88 -8.84
N LYS A 66 1.23 -18.42 -8.86
CA LYS A 66 0.10 -19.18 -9.39
C LYS A 66 -0.24 -18.74 -10.80
#